data_AF-A0A1M7A2R1-F1
#
_entry.id   AF-A0A1M7A2R1-F1
#
_cell.length_a   1.000
_cell.length_b   1.000
_cell.length_c   1.000
_cell.angle_alpha   90.00
_cell.angle_beta   90.00
_cell.angle_gamma   90.00
#
_symmetry.space_group_name_H-M   'P 1'
#
loop_
_entity.id
_entity.type
_entity.pdbx_description
1 polymer ?
#
loop_
_entity_poly.entity_id
_entity_poly.type
_entity_poly.pdbx_seq_one_letter_code
_entity_poly.pdbx_strand_id
1 'polypeptide(L)'
;MINPDYATALHVAMNLVRQHVDDAAFKELIRVPKVKKVRSMPGLFRLVVGILAEAKAVRKNVPDIEVLAKPLFGINPKKVAACAEKPGRLERRLSKMVVGWPAEGMEPFVHGVVEGARTLMACNTASGFHRFVEEFYARKDCMIASSLPLVLEKEIPGLGFSGSCRFLNLAGHPVFFLVDPKVRAVLFDAGLTETRGLYDSFFAVLEMADQGKVHPHPVHSILSALVANNLQTLYLEKLADQT
;
A
#
# COMPACT_ATOMS: atom_id res chain seq x y z
N MET A 1 -5.57 0.33 29.70
CA MET A 1 -5.33 1.13 28.49
C MET A 1 -6.63 1.80 28.13
N ILE A 2 -6.63 3.11 27.97
CA ILE A 2 -7.79 3.86 27.47
C ILE A 2 -7.85 3.57 25.96
N ASN A 3 -8.99 3.10 25.46
CA ASN A 3 -9.19 2.95 24.02
C ASN A 3 -9.13 4.34 23.38
N PRO A 4 -8.31 4.58 22.34
CA PRO A 4 -8.27 5.89 21.69
C PRO A 4 -9.65 6.27 21.15
N ASP A 5 -10.08 7.50 21.38
CA ASP A 5 -11.33 8.03 20.84
C ASP A 5 -11.14 8.50 19.38
N TYR A 6 -11.12 7.53 18.47
CA TYR A 6 -10.91 7.78 17.05
C TYR A 6 -12.04 8.57 16.40
N ALA A 7 -13.28 8.45 16.89
CA ALA A 7 -14.44 9.20 16.40
C ALA A 7 -14.28 10.70 16.67
N THR A 8 -13.95 11.05 17.91
CA THR A 8 -13.70 12.44 18.32
C THR A 8 -12.51 13.01 17.58
N ALA A 9 -11.40 12.26 17.49
CA ALA A 9 -10.23 12.63 16.72
C ALA A 9 -10.56 13.01 15.26
N LEU A 10 -11.33 12.16 14.57
CA LEU A 10 -11.75 12.44 13.21
C LEU A 10 -12.63 13.69 13.12
N HIS A 11 -13.61 13.82 14.03
CA HIS A 11 -14.52 14.96 14.03
C HIS A 11 -13.79 16.30 14.20
N VAL A 12 -12.84 16.37 15.14
CA VAL A 12 -12.01 17.56 15.36
C VAL A 12 -11.17 17.86 14.10
N ALA A 13 -10.52 16.85 13.51
CA ALA A 13 -9.72 17.03 12.30
C ALA A 13 -10.56 17.55 11.12
N MET A 14 -11.74 16.98 10.88
CA MET A 14 -12.65 17.41 9.82
C MET A 14 -13.13 18.85 10.02
N ASN A 15 -13.52 19.22 11.25
CA ASN A 15 -13.97 20.57 11.55
C ASN A 15 -12.86 21.61 11.35
N LEU A 16 -11.65 21.30 11.83
CA LEU A 16 -10.49 22.19 11.64
C LEU A 16 -10.17 22.39 10.17
N VAL A 17 -10.05 21.31 9.39
CA VAL A 17 -9.75 21.42 7.96
C VAL A 17 -10.85 22.20 7.25
N ARG A 18 -12.12 21.93 7.53
CA ARG A 18 -13.26 22.63 6.91
C ARG A 18 -13.28 24.14 7.16
N GLN A 19 -12.74 24.60 8.30
CA GLN A 19 -12.65 26.02 8.61
C GLN A 19 -11.50 26.74 7.87
N HIS A 20 -10.53 25.98 7.34
CA HIS A 20 -9.29 26.52 6.77
C HIS A 20 -9.16 26.31 5.26
N VAL A 21 -10.01 25.48 4.66
CA VAL A 21 -10.08 25.31 3.20
C VAL A 21 -11.45 25.71 2.70
N ASP A 22 -11.54 26.13 1.44
CA ASP A 22 -12.84 26.43 0.84
C ASP A 22 -13.70 25.15 0.66
N ASP A 23 -15.01 25.35 0.48
CA ASP A 23 -15.97 24.25 0.34
C ASP A 23 -15.69 23.32 -0.85
N ALA A 24 -15.10 23.83 -1.93
CA ALA A 24 -14.79 23.02 -3.11
C ALA A 24 -13.59 22.11 -2.82
N ALA A 25 -12.55 22.64 -2.20
CA ALA A 25 -11.40 21.88 -1.73
C ALA A 25 -11.81 20.81 -0.71
N PHE A 26 -12.67 21.16 0.26
CA PHE A 26 -13.16 20.19 1.25
C PHE A 26 -13.94 19.05 0.60
N LYS A 27 -14.80 19.36 -0.38
CA LYS A 27 -15.56 18.34 -1.15
C LYS A 27 -14.64 17.37 -1.89
N GLU A 28 -13.54 17.85 -2.44
CA GLU A 28 -12.56 16.97 -3.09
C GLU A 28 -11.78 16.10 -2.08
N LEU A 29 -11.48 16.61 -0.88
CA LEU A 29 -10.82 15.82 0.18
C LEU A 29 -11.67 14.63 0.65
N ILE A 30 -12.99 14.80 0.73
CA ILE A 30 -13.91 13.73 1.15
C ILE A 30 -14.34 12.80 0.00
N ARG A 31 -13.87 13.05 -1.22
CA ARG A 31 -14.20 12.24 -2.38
C ARG A 31 -13.39 10.95 -2.36
N VAL A 32 -14.07 9.84 -2.63
CA VAL A 32 -13.39 8.55 -2.86
C VAL A 32 -12.92 8.48 -4.33
N PRO A 33 -11.62 8.23 -4.60
CA PRO A 33 -11.13 8.11 -5.96
C PRO A 33 -11.79 6.94 -6.69
N LYS A 34 -12.20 7.18 -7.94
CA LYS A 34 -12.63 6.11 -8.83
C LYS A 34 -11.39 5.47 -9.45
N VAL A 35 -10.93 4.36 -8.88
CA VAL A 35 -9.77 3.63 -9.41
C VAL A 35 -10.24 2.51 -10.34
N LYS A 36 -9.66 2.45 -11.54
CA LYS A 36 -9.94 1.38 -12.50
C LYS A 36 -9.16 0.12 -12.11
N LYS A 37 -9.86 -0.96 -11.80
CA LYS A 37 -9.24 -2.26 -11.52
C LYS A 37 -8.42 -2.79 -12.70
N VAL A 38 -7.27 -3.39 -12.39
CA VAL A 38 -6.39 -4.03 -13.38
C VAL A 38 -6.95 -5.40 -13.77
N ARG A 39 -7.43 -5.52 -15.02
CA ARG A 39 -8.25 -6.67 -15.45
C ARG A 39 -7.47 -7.88 -15.96
N SER A 40 -6.14 -7.91 -15.84
CA SER A 40 -5.32 -9.00 -16.39
C SER A 40 -4.22 -9.42 -15.44
N MET A 41 -3.90 -10.73 -15.44
CA MET A 41 -2.80 -11.28 -14.65
C MET A 41 -1.44 -10.68 -15.01
N PRO A 42 -1.09 -10.49 -16.31
CA PRO A 42 0.12 -9.75 -16.68
C PRO A 42 0.13 -8.31 -16.14
N GLY A 43 -1.03 -7.64 -16.11
CA GLY A 43 -1.14 -6.28 -15.55
C GLY A 43 -0.85 -6.25 -14.05
N LEU A 44 -1.45 -7.16 -13.28
CA LEU A 44 -1.19 -7.27 -11.83
C LEU A 44 0.27 -7.63 -11.56
N PHE A 45 0.82 -8.57 -12.32
CA PHE A 45 2.21 -8.98 -12.18
C PHE A 45 3.19 -7.86 -12.53
N ARG A 46 2.88 -7.06 -13.55
CA ARG A 46 3.65 -5.86 -13.89
C ARG A 46 3.75 -4.89 -12.71
N LEU A 47 2.67 -4.70 -11.94
CA LEU A 47 2.70 -3.85 -10.74
C LEU A 47 3.66 -4.40 -9.69
N VAL A 48 3.61 -5.71 -9.40
CA VAL A 48 4.52 -6.35 -8.43
C VAL A 48 5.98 -6.16 -8.87
N VAL A 49 6.29 -6.50 -10.12
CA VAL A 49 7.65 -6.35 -10.67
C VAL A 49 8.12 -4.90 -10.63
N GLY A 50 7.24 -3.95 -10.95
CA GLY A 50 7.57 -2.52 -10.92
C GLY A 50 7.94 -2.03 -9.54
N ILE A 51 7.15 -2.40 -8.52
CA ILE A 51 7.44 -2.03 -7.14
C ILE A 51 8.75 -2.65 -6.66
N LEU A 52 8.99 -3.94 -6.95
CA LEU A 52 10.24 -4.61 -6.59
C LEU A 52 11.45 -3.99 -7.32
N ALA A 53 11.27 -3.55 -8.58
CA ALA A 53 12.34 -2.96 -9.38
C ALA A 53 12.76 -1.57 -8.87
N GLU A 54 11.95 -0.91 -8.04
CA GLU A 54 12.30 0.37 -7.42
C GLU A 54 13.28 0.25 -6.24
N ALA A 55 13.62 -0.95 -5.79
CA ALA A 55 14.73 -1.11 -4.83
C ALA A 55 16.00 -0.48 -5.42
N LYS A 56 16.74 0.33 -4.64
CA LYS A 56 17.91 1.10 -5.11
C LYS A 56 18.94 0.21 -5.82
N ALA A 57 19.17 -0.98 -5.29
CA ALA A 57 20.07 -1.97 -5.88
C ALA A 57 19.61 -2.45 -7.26
N VAL A 58 18.29 -2.63 -7.45
CA VAL A 58 17.71 -3.07 -8.72
C VAL A 58 17.68 -1.94 -9.74
N ARG A 59 17.26 -0.73 -9.36
CA ARG A 59 17.20 0.44 -10.27
C ARG A 59 18.52 0.76 -10.97
N LYS A 60 19.65 0.53 -10.29
CA LYS A 60 20.99 0.71 -10.88
C LYS A 60 21.26 -0.24 -12.05
N ASN A 61 20.67 -1.43 -12.02
CA ASN A 61 20.86 -2.51 -12.99
C ASN A 61 19.70 -2.60 -14.00
N VAL A 62 18.52 -2.08 -13.63
CA VAL A 62 17.28 -2.14 -14.39
C VAL A 62 16.67 -0.74 -14.42
N PRO A 63 17.03 0.10 -15.41
CA PRO A 63 16.53 1.48 -15.48
C PRO A 63 15.06 1.57 -15.90
N ASP A 64 14.55 0.55 -16.60
CA ASP A 64 13.16 0.47 -17.07
C ASP A 64 12.63 -0.97 -16.92
N ILE A 65 11.39 -1.12 -16.45
CA ILE A 65 10.71 -2.41 -16.36
C ILE A 65 10.50 -3.08 -17.72
N GLU A 66 10.40 -2.32 -18.81
CA GLU A 66 10.21 -2.92 -20.15
C GLU A 66 11.43 -3.74 -20.59
N VAL A 67 12.61 -3.42 -20.07
CA VAL A 67 13.82 -4.24 -20.23
C VAL A 67 13.60 -5.64 -19.66
N LEU A 68 12.81 -5.77 -18.58
CA LEU A 68 12.44 -7.05 -17.97
C LEU A 68 11.35 -7.83 -18.72
N ALA A 69 10.71 -7.27 -19.75
CA ALA A 69 9.66 -7.99 -20.48
C ALA A 69 10.18 -9.31 -21.06
N LYS A 70 11.32 -9.29 -21.78
CA LYS A 70 11.92 -10.50 -22.39
C LYS A 70 12.33 -11.58 -21.36
N PRO A 71 13.12 -11.28 -20.31
CA PRO A 71 13.50 -12.30 -19.33
C PRO A 71 12.29 -12.84 -18.57
N LEU A 72 11.26 -12.02 -18.32
CA LEU A 72 10.02 -12.39 -17.64
C LEU A 72 8.92 -12.92 -18.60
N PHE A 73 9.33 -13.43 -19.77
CA PHE A 73 8.43 -14.09 -20.74
C PHE A 73 7.26 -13.23 -21.23
N GLY A 74 7.50 -11.94 -21.47
CA GLY A 74 6.48 -10.95 -21.79
C GLY A 74 5.62 -10.57 -20.60
N ILE A 75 6.21 -10.53 -19.39
CA ILE A 75 5.51 -10.29 -18.12
C ILE A 75 4.39 -11.33 -17.90
N ASN A 76 4.73 -12.62 -18.10
CA ASN A 76 3.77 -13.71 -17.95
C ASN A 76 3.93 -14.39 -16.58
N PRO A 77 3.04 -14.12 -15.60
CA PRO A 77 3.19 -14.66 -14.25
C PRO A 77 3.15 -16.19 -14.22
N LYS A 78 2.37 -16.84 -15.10
CA LYS A 78 2.31 -18.31 -15.16
C LYS A 78 3.67 -18.92 -15.53
N LYS A 79 4.34 -18.35 -16.53
CA LYS A 79 5.68 -18.82 -16.96
C LYS A 79 6.76 -18.50 -15.93
N VAL A 80 6.65 -17.37 -15.25
CA VAL A 80 7.59 -16.98 -14.18
C VAL A 80 7.41 -17.86 -12.94
N ALA A 81 6.17 -18.11 -12.50
CA ALA A 81 5.89 -19.00 -11.37
C ALA A 81 6.45 -20.42 -11.59
N ALA A 82 6.37 -20.94 -12.81
CA ALA A 82 6.96 -22.23 -13.19
C ALA A 82 8.51 -22.26 -13.13
N CYS A 83 9.18 -21.12 -12.90
CA CYS A 83 10.62 -21.10 -12.64
C CYS A 83 10.95 -21.55 -11.21
N ALA A 84 10.00 -21.53 -10.27
CA ALA A 84 10.20 -22.07 -8.92
C ALA A 84 10.53 -23.58 -8.93
N GLU A 85 9.99 -24.33 -9.90
CA GLU A 85 10.29 -25.76 -10.10
C GLU A 85 11.71 -26.00 -10.65
N LYS A 86 12.36 -24.96 -11.17
CA LYS A 86 13.70 -25.05 -11.78
C LYS A 86 14.57 -23.89 -11.30
N PRO A 87 15.12 -23.98 -10.07
CA PRO A 87 15.99 -22.96 -9.51
C PRO A 87 17.10 -22.55 -10.48
N GLY A 88 17.44 -21.26 -10.54
CA GLY A 88 18.45 -20.73 -11.45
C GLY A 88 17.96 -20.49 -12.88
N ARG A 89 16.73 -20.86 -13.26
CA ARG A 89 16.20 -20.64 -14.63
C ARG A 89 15.98 -19.15 -14.91
N LEU A 90 15.45 -18.41 -13.94
CA LEU A 90 15.12 -17.01 -14.13
C LEU A 90 16.40 -16.15 -14.07
N GLU A 91 17.27 -16.47 -13.13
CA GLU A 91 18.61 -15.93 -12.93
C GLU A 91 19.44 -16.05 -14.20
N ARG A 92 19.46 -17.23 -14.85
CA ARG A 92 20.15 -17.44 -16.14
C ARG A 92 19.60 -16.60 -17.30
N ARG A 93 18.35 -16.13 -17.21
CA ARG A 93 17.77 -15.22 -18.21
C ARG A 93 18.14 -13.77 -17.90
N LEU A 94 18.10 -13.39 -16.63
CA LEU A 94 18.46 -12.05 -16.16
C LEU A 94 19.97 -11.78 -16.28
N SER A 95 20.81 -12.79 -16.07
CA SER A 95 22.28 -12.68 -16.21
C SER A 95 22.74 -12.35 -17.63
N LYS A 96 21.91 -12.62 -18.65
CA LYS A 96 22.19 -12.24 -20.04
C LYS A 96 21.98 -10.75 -20.31
N MET A 97 21.39 -10.02 -19.37
CA MET A 97 21.05 -8.61 -19.52
C MET A 97 21.88 -7.71 -18.64
N VAL A 98 22.32 -8.20 -17.47
CA VAL A 98 23.13 -7.46 -16.51
C VAL A 98 24.54 -8.03 -16.52
N VAL A 99 25.52 -7.22 -16.94
CA VAL A 99 26.94 -7.58 -16.87
C VAL A 99 27.35 -7.70 -15.40
N GLY A 100 28.06 -8.77 -15.02
CA GLY A 100 28.51 -8.97 -13.63
C GLY A 100 27.49 -9.64 -12.69
N TRP A 101 26.58 -10.46 -13.23
CA TRP A 101 25.58 -11.19 -12.43
C TRP A 101 26.19 -12.28 -11.51
N PRO A 102 25.66 -12.49 -10.28
CA PRO A 102 24.60 -11.70 -9.64
C PRO A 102 25.16 -10.39 -9.07
N ALA A 103 24.54 -9.27 -9.45
CA ALA A 103 24.83 -7.99 -8.80
C ALA A 103 24.17 -7.95 -7.41
N GLU A 104 24.78 -7.21 -6.47
CA GLU A 104 24.25 -7.02 -5.12
C GLU A 104 22.77 -6.58 -5.16
N GLY A 105 21.93 -7.22 -4.36
CA GLY A 105 20.49 -6.93 -4.27
C GLY A 105 19.62 -7.49 -5.42
N MET A 106 20.20 -8.17 -6.41
CA MET A 106 19.41 -8.83 -7.47
C MET A 106 18.81 -10.16 -7.04
N GLU A 107 19.45 -10.91 -6.14
CA GLU A 107 18.92 -12.19 -5.63
C GLU A 107 17.57 -12.02 -4.91
N PRO A 108 17.41 -11.08 -3.94
CA PRO A 108 16.11 -10.81 -3.33
C PRO A 108 15.05 -10.37 -4.34
N PHE A 109 15.45 -9.63 -5.38
CA PHE A 109 14.56 -9.23 -6.46
C PHE A 109 14.05 -10.44 -7.26
N VAL A 110 14.94 -11.35 -7.68
CA VAL A 110 14.52 -12.56 -8.41
C VAL A 110 13.56 -13.39 -7.56
N HIS A 111 13.88 -13.57 -6.28
CA HIS A 111 13.03 -14.30 -5.36
C HIS A 111 11.65 -13.66 -5.23
N GLY A 112 11.58 -12.34 -4.98
CA GLY A 112 10.32 -11.59 -4.93
C GLY A 112 9.52 -11.65 -6.22
N VAL A 113 10.17 -11.64 -7.39
CA VAL A 113 9.50 -11.77 -8.69
C VAL A 113 8.89 -13.16 -8.89
N VAL A 114 9.58 -14.22 -8.48
CA VAL A 114 9.07 -15.59 -8.57
C VAL A 114 7.90 -15.78 -7.60
N GLU A 115 8.06 -15.41 -6.34
CA GLU A 115 7.02 -15.57 -5.32
C GLU A 115 5.81 -14.68 -5.61
N GLY A 116 6.03 -13.42 -6.04
CA GLY A 116 4.95 -12.56 -6.51
C GLY A 116 4.16 -13.15 -7.68
N ALA A 117 4.83 -13.84 -8.61
CA ALA A 117 4.14 -14.58 -9.66
C ALA A 117 3.33 -15.77 -9.09
N ARG A 118 3.87 -16.51 -8.12
CA ARG A 118 3.18 -17.64 -7.46
C ARG A 118 1.96 -17.19 -6.67
N THR A 119 2.07 -16.15 -5.85
CA THR A 119 0.97 -15.56 -5.08
C THR A 119 -0.17 -15.16 -6.01
N LEU A 120 0.15 -14.48 -7.11
CA LEU A 120 -0.85 -14.12 -8.12
C LEU A 120 -1.45 -15.35 -8.78
N MET A 121 -0.66 -16.37 -9.12
CA MET A 121 -1.16 -17.58 -9.75
C MET A 121 -2.07 -18.40 -8.84
N ALA A 122 -1.91 -18.33 -7.51
CA ALA A 122 -2.84 -18.95 -6.56
C ALA A 122 -4.27 -18.40 -6.69
N CYS A 123 -4.44 -17.14 -7.12
CA CYS A 123 -5.75 -16.55 -7.39
C CYS A 123 -6.35 -16.94 -8.76
N ASN A 124 -5.59 -17.66 -9.60
CA ASN A 124 -5.91 -18.12 -10.97
C ASN A 124 -6.19 -17.02 -12.02
N THR A 125 -6.97 -15.99 -11.68
CA THR A 125 -7.43 -14.93 -12.58
C THR A 125 -7.40 -13.57 -11.89
N ALA A 126 -7.39 -12.47 -12.66
CA ALA A 126 -7.43 -11.12 -12.10
C ALA A 126 -8.73 -10.87 -11.31
N SER A 127 -9.86 -11.40 -11.80
CA SER A 127 -11.13 -11.37 -11.07
C SER A 127 -11.07 -12.16 -9.76
N GLY A 128 -10.40 -13.31 -9.77
CA GLY A 128 -10.14 -14.11 -8.57
C GLY A 128 -9.30 -13.35 -7.55
N PHE A 129 -8.25 -12.66 -8.00
CA PHE A 129 -7.45 -11.78 -7.15
C PHE A 129 -8.30 -10.65 -6.53
N HIS A 130 -9.09 -9.94 -7.33
CA HIS A 130 -9.93 -8.86 -6.79
C HIS A 130 -10.95 -9.35 -5.77
N ARG A 131 -11.55 -10.52 -5.99
CA ARG A 131 -12.48 -11.15 -5.04
C ARG A 131 -11.77 -11.48 -3.72
N PHE A 132 -10.58 -12.08 -3.82
CA PHE A 132 -9.76 -12.38 -2.65
C PHE A 132 -9.45 -11.12 -1.84
N VAL A 133 -9.01 -10.03 -2.49
CA VAL A 133 -8.72 -8.77 -1.79
C VAL A 133 -9.99 -8.17 -1.17
N GLU A 134 -11.12 -8.24 -1.85
CA GLU A 134 -12.41 -7.74 -1.36
C GLU A 134 -12.88 -8.42 -0.07
N GLU A 135 -12.59 -9.71 0.11
CA GLU A 135 -12.95 -10.44 1.33
C GLU A 135 -12.32 -9.84 2.59
N PHE A 136 -11.17 -9.14 2.48
CA PHE A 136 -10.50 -8.52 3.62
C PHE A 136 -11.15 -7.23 4.10
N TYR A 137 -11.88 -6.51 3.25
CA TYR A 137 -12.47 -5.22 3.63
C TYR A 137 -14.00 -5.15 3.43
N ALA A 138 -14.61 -6.17 2.84
CA ALA A 138 -16.07 -6.25 2.68
C ALA A 138 -16.82 -6.28 4.02
N ARG A 139 -16.20 -6.84 5.07
CA ARG A 139 -16.80 -6.97 6.40
C ARG A 139 -16.65 -5.73 7.29
N LYS A 140 -15.98 -4.68 6.80
CA LYS A 140 -15.64 -3.45 7.56
C LYS A 140 -14.87 -3.70 8.86
N ASP A 141 -14.15 -4.81 8.94
CA ASP A 141 -13.28 -5.11 10.07
C ASP A 141 -11.88 -4.54 9.78
N CYS A 142 -11.46 -3.54 10.57
CA CYS A 142 -10.17 -2.86 10.44
C CYS A 142 -8.98 -3.79 10.65
N MET A 143 -9.10 -4.76 11.56
CA MET A 143 -8.05 -5.76 11.82
C MET A 143 -7.88 -6.69 10.61
N ILE A 144 -8.99 -7.13 10.02
CA ILE A 144 -8.92 -7.96 8.82
C ILE A 144 -8.33 -7.15 7.67
N ALA A 145 -8.83 -5.95 7.40
CA ALA A 145 -8.34 -5.12 6.30
C ALA A 145 -6.84 -4.78 6.44
N SER A 146 -6.37 -4.43 7.64
CA SER A 146 -4.96 -4.12 7.90
C SER A 146 -4.00 -5.32 7.80
N SER A 147 -4.52 -6.55 7.87
CA SER A 147 -3.71 -7.76 7.77
C SER A 147 -3.24 -8.08 6.35
N LEU A 148 -3.98 -7.69 5.31
CA LEU A 148 -3.66 -8.09 3.93
C LEU A 148 -2.29 -7.57 3.45
N PRO A 149 -1.90 -6.31 3.68
CA PRO A 149 -0.56 -5.86 3.33
C PRO A 149 0.56 -6.65 4.03
N LEU A 150 0.34 -7.09 5.28
CA LEU A 150 1.29 -7.94 6.02
C LEU A 150 1.38 -9.34 5.42
N VAL A 151 0.25 -9.92 5.00
CA VAL A 151 0.24 -11.21 4.29
C VAL A 151 1.05 -11.10 3.01
N LEU A 152 0.79 -10.09 2.19
CA LEU A 152 1.52 -9.90 0.94
C LEU A 152 3.02 -9.62 1.13
N GLU A 153 3.40 -8.91 2.20
CA GLU A 153 4.81 -8.70 2.55
C GLU A 153 5.52 -10.01 2.87
N LYS A 154 4.85 -10.95 3.55
CA LYS A 154 5.39 -12.27 3.85
C LYS A 154 5.45 -13.18 2.62
N GLU A 155 4.41 -13.14 1.79
CA GLU A 155 4.30 -13.96 0.58
C GLU A 155 5.20 -13.46 -0.56
N ILE A 156 5.54 -12.17 -0.59
CA ILE A 156 6.33 -11.55 -1.68
C ILE A 156 7.55 -10.85 -1.09
N PRO A 157 8.69 -11.56 -0.94
CA PRO A 157 9.92 -10.99 -0.40
C PRO A 157 10.36 -9.73 -1.14
N GLY A 158 10.77 -8.71 -0.38
CA GLY A 158 11.21 -7.42 -0.92
C GLY A 158 10.09 -6.44 -1.26
N LEU A 159 8.81 -6.85 -1.18
CA LEU A 159 7.68 -5.94 -1.39
C LEU A 159 7.50 -5.00 -0.20
N GLY A 160 7.56 -5.53 1.02
CA GLY A 160 7.36 -4.78 2.27
C GLY A 160 5.94 -4.24 2.45
N PHE A 161 5.57 -3.84 3.66
CA PHE A 161 4.22 -3.30 3.93
C PHE A 161 3.84 -2.13 3.00
N SER A 162 4.78 -1.19 2.79
CA SER A 162 4.57 -0.03 1.93
C SER A 162 4.34 -0.43 0.46
N GLY A 163 5.10 -1.40 -0.05
CA GLY A 163 4.93 -1.90 -1.40
C GLY A 163 3.63 -2.67 -1.55
N SER A 164 3.22 -3.42 -0.53
CA SER A 164 1.94 -4.14 -0.50
C SER A 164 0.75 -3.18 -0.56
N CYS A 165 0.71 -2.12 0.26
CA CYS A 165 -0.35 -1.11 0.18
C CYS A 165 -0.38 -0.48 -1.22
N ARG A 166 0.78 -0.06 -1.73
CA ARG A 166 0.87 0.55 -3.07
C ARG A 166 0.41 -0.39 -4.17
N PHE A 167 0.79 -1.66 -4.13
CA PHE A 167 0.35 -2.67 -5.07
C PHE A 167 -1.18 -2.79 -5.08
N LEU A 168 -1.80 -2.94 -3.92
CA LEU A 168 -3.24 -3.06 -3.77
C LEU A 168 -3.97 -1.79 -4.28
N ASN A 169 -3.46 -0.61 -3.95
CA ASN A 169 -3.99 0.66 -4.43
C ASN A 169 -3.99 0.73 -5.97
N LEU A 170 -2.82 0.50 -6.57
CA LEU A 170 -2.63 0.52 -8.02
C LEU A 170 -3.41 -0.58 -8.74
N ALA A 171 -3.65 -1.72 -8.08
CA ALA A 171 -4.49 -2.79 -8.60
C ALA A 171 -5.98 -2.41 -8.63
N GLY A 172 -6.39 -1.36 -7.91
CA GLY A 172 -7.75 -0.83 -7.91
C GLY A 172 -8.47 -0.88 -6.56
N HIS A 173 -7.73 -1.01 -5.45
CA HIS A 173 -8.28 -1.08 -4.10
C HIS A 173 -7.84 0.15 -3.27
N PRO A 174 -8.57 1.29 -3.36
CA PRO A 174 -8.14 2.58 -2.78
C PRO A 174 -8.14 2.61 -1.24
N VAL A 175 -8.73 1.60 -0.58
CA VAL A 175 -8.64 1.43 0.88
C VAL A 175 -7.18 1.23 1.34
N PHE A 176 -6.33 0.64 0.51
CA PHE A 176 -4.93 0.36 0.86
C PHE A 176 -4.01 1.50 0.43
N PHE A 177 -4.12 2.66 1.08
CA PHE A 177 -3.19 3.77 0.86
C PHE A 177 -1.98 3.68 1.81
N LEU A 178 -0.94 4.45 1.51
CA LEU A 178 0.20 4.61 2.39
C LEU A 178 -0.01 5.86 3.26
N VAL A 179 0.11 5.73 4.57
CA VAL A 179 0.02 6.87 5.49
C VAL A 179 1.30 7.71 5.40
N ASP A 180 1.15 8.98 5.04
CA ASP A 180 2.25 9.94 4.93
C ASP A 180 3.06 10.04 6.24
N PRO A 181 4.41 10.10 6.21
CA PRO A 181 5.24 10.20 7.41
C PRO A 181 4.83 11.30 8.40
N LYS A 182 4.38 12.47 7.93
CA LYS A 182 3.92 13.56 8.80
C LYS A 182 2.55 13.27 9.41
N VAL A 183 1.66 12.61 8.68
CA VAL A 183 0.39 12.12 9.23
C VAL A 183 0.63 11.09 10.33
N ARG A 184 1.59 10.18 10.13
CA ARG A 184 1.98 9.20 11.17
C ARG A 184 2.50 9.86 12.44
N ALA A 185 3.25 10.96 12.30
CA ALA A 185 3.69 11.74 13.46
C ALA A 185 2.49 12.33 14.21
N VAL A 186 1.52 12.93 13.51
CA VAL A 186 0.30 13.48 14.12
C VAL A 186 -0.53 12.42 14.84
N LEU A 187 -0.71 11.24 14.24
CA LEU A 187 -1.45 10.13 14.87
C LEU A 187 -0.78 9.69 16.19
N PHE A 188 0.54 9.59 16.19
CA PHE A 188 1.30 9.24 17.38
C PHE A 188 1.24 10.34 18.45
N ASP A 189 1.46 11.60 18.05
CA ASP A 189 1.45 12.73 18.98
C ASP A 189 0.05 12.96 19.59
N ALA A 190 -1.02 12.59 18.87
CA ALA A 190 -2.40 12.60 19.35
C ALA A 190 -2.78 11.38 20.22
N GLY A 191 -1.83 10.47 20.50
CA GLY A 191 -2.10 9.26 21.28
C GLY A 191 -2.98 8.22 20.58
N LEU A 192 -3.16 8.31 19.26
CA LEU A 192 -3.98 7.40 18.47
C LEU A 192 -3.21 6.15 18.01
N THR A 193 -1.88 6.15 18.15
CA THR A 193 -1.02 5.02 17.81
C THR A 193 0.10 4.90 18.84
N GLU A 194 0.50 3.67 19.17
CA GLU A 194 1.62 3.41 20.08
C GLU A 194 2.99 3.66 19.42
N THR A 195 3.06 3.58 18.09
CA THR A 195 4.29 3.85 17.33
C THR A 195 4.02 4.67 16.08
N ARG A 196 5.08 5.24 15.49
CA ARG A 196 5.03 5.89 14.16
C ARG A 196 5.15 4.88 13.00
N GLY A 197 4.91 3.59 13.28
CA GLY A 197 5.00 2.48 12.34
C GLY A 197 3.95 2.55 11.24
N LEU A 198 4.25 1.96 10.08
CA LEU A 198 3.34 1.96 8.93
C LEU A 198 2.04 1.21 9.23
N TYR A 199 2.15 0.05 9.88
CA TYR A 199 1.01 -0.77 10.24
C TYR A 199 0.09 -0.06 11.23
N ASP A 200 0.61 0.38 12.39
CA ASP A 200 -0.18 1.06 13.43
C ASP A 200 -0.89 2.29 12.89
N SER A 201 -0.19 3.10 12.09
CA SER A 201 -0.80 4.28 11.47
C SER A 201 -1.86 3.94 10.44
N PHE A 202 -1.65 2.90 9.62
CA PHE A 202 -2.66 2.45 8.67
C PHE A 202 -3.90 1.94 9.41
N PHE A 203 -3.70 1.12 10.45
CA PHE A 203 -4.75 0.62 11.32
C PHE A 203 -5.56 1.75 11.98
N ALA A 204 -4.89 2.74 12.58
CA ALA A 204 -5.56 3.88 13.19
C ALA A 204 -6.45 4.66 12.20
N VAL A 205 -6.00 4.84 10.94
CA VAL A 205 -6.84 5.49 9.94
C VAL A 205 -8.06 4.64 9.57
N LEU A 206 -7.92 3.31 9.53
CA LEU A 206 -9.07 2.41 9.33
C LEU A 206 -10.06 2.50 10.49
N GLU A 207 -9.58 2.51 11.74
CA GLU A 207 -10.41 2.66 12.95
C GLU A 207 -11.16 4.00 12.96
N MET A 208 -10.47 5.11 12.67
CA MET A 208 -11.11 6.42 12.50
C MET A 208 -12.21 6.38 11.45
N ALA A 209 -11.97 5.69 10.33
CA ALA A 209 -12.94 5.59 9.25
C ALA A 209 -14.16 4.77 9.64
N ASP A 210 -13.97 3.64 10.33
CA ASP A 210 -15.05 2.78 10.78
C ASP A 210 -15.93 3.48 11.82
N GLN A 211 -15.32 4.06 12.87
CA GLN A 211 -16.05 4.79 13.90
C GLN A 211 -16.74 6.05 13.35
N GLY A 212 -16.09 6.74 12.40
CA GLY A 212 -16.65 7.87 11.67
C GLY A 212 -17.69 7.51 10.61
N LYS A 213 -17.88 6.22 10.31
CA LYS A 213 -18.74 5.70 9.23
C LYS A 213 -18.42 6.33 7.87
N VAL A 214 -17.15 6.63 7.61
CA VAL A 214 -16.65 7.19 6.35
C VAL A 214 -15.73 6.20 5.64
N HIS A 215 -15.44 6.44 4.37
CA HIS A 215 -14.43 5.65 3.68
C HIS A 215 -13.01 6.02 4.21
N PRO A 216 -12.06 5.08 4.30
CA PRO A 216 -10.71 5.35 4.81
C PRO A 216 -9.92 6.44 4.05
N HIS A 217 -10.05 6.48 2.73
CA HIS A 217 -9.37 7.46 1.89
C HIS A 217 -9.64 8.93 2.30
N PRO A 218 -10.91 9.37 2.47
CA PRO A 218 -11.24 10.66 3.07
C PRO A 218 -10.52 10.96 4.38
N VAL A 219 -10.43 10.00 5.31
CA VAL A 219 -9.75 10.23 6.60
C VAL A 219 -8.28 10.58 6.38
N HIS A 220 -7.57 9.80 5.57
CA HIS A 220 -6.17 10.08 5.24
C HIS A 220 -6.00 11.43 4.52
N SER A 221 -6.94 11.78 3.63
CA SER A 221 -6.92 13.05 2.90
C SER A 221 -7.12 14.25 3.85
N ILE A 222 -8.04 14.13 4.80
CA ILE A 222 -8.29 15.14 5.84
C ILE A 222 -7.06 15.31 6.73
N LEU A 223 -6.47 14.22 7.23
CA LEU A 223 -5.25 14.30 8.04
C LEU A 223 -4.06 14.87 7.26
N SER A 224 -3.96 14.55 5.97
CA SER A 224 -2.93 15.12 5.10
C SER A 224 -3.14 16.63 4.90
N ALA A 225 -4.39 17.08 4.72
CA ALA A 225 -4.73 18.50 4.62
C ALA A 225 -4.47 19.24 5.94
N LEU A 226 -4.77 18.62 7.09
CA LEU A 226 -4.46 19.14 8.41
C LEU A 226 -2.96 19.43 8.54
N VAL A 227 -2.13 18.47 8.11
CA VAL A 227 -0.67 18.64 8.09
C VAL A 227 -0.23 19.73 7.12
N ALA A 228 -0.80 19.75 5.91
CA ALA A 228 -0.42 20.71 4.86
C ALA A 228 -0.74 22.17 5.23
N ASN A 229 -1.78 22.38 6.03
CA ASN A 229 -2.21 23.70 6.51
C ASN A 229 -1.61 24.06 7.89
N ASN A 230 -0.62 23.31 8.38
CA ASN A 230 0.04 23.54 9.67
C ASN A 230 -0.92 23.59 10.88
N LEU A 231 -1.97 22.75 10.87
CA LEU A 231 -3.02 22.73 11.91
C LEU A 231 -2.76 21.72 13.04
N GLN A 232 -1.58 21.11 13.10
CA GLN A 232 -1.26 20.02 14.04
C GLN A 232 -1.34 20.47 15.50
N THR A 233 -0.76 21.63 15.84
CA THR A 233 -0.78 22.15 17.20
C THR A 233 -2.21 22.41 17.68
N LEU A 234 -3.01 23.11 16.87
CA LEU A 234 -4.41 23.40 17.18
C LEU A 234 -5.25 22.12 17.28
N TYR A 235 -4.94 21.11 16.47
CA TYR A 235 -5.58 19.79 16.54
C TYR A 235 -5.31 19.12 17.89
N LEU A 236 -4.04 19.07 18.33
CA LEU A 236 -3.67 18.48 19.62
C LEU A 236 -4.28 19.24 20.81
N GLU A 237 -4.28 20.58 20.77
CA GLU A 237 -4.94 21.42 21.79
C GLU A 237 -6.44 21.10 21.90
N LYS A 238 -7.14 21.02 20.76
CA LYS A 238 -8.57 20.68 20.76
C LYS A 238 -8.88 19.28 21.26
N LEU A 239 -7.98 18.32 21.05
CA LEU A 239 -8.17 16.98 21.60
C LEU A 239 -7.97 16.95 23.11
N ALA A 240 -6.99 17.69 23.63
CA ALA A 240 -6.74 17.81 25.06
C ALA A 240 -7.94 18.46 25.80
N ASP A 241 -8.62 19.41 25.17
CA ASP A 241 -9.83 20.04 25.72
C ASP A 241 -11.06 19.11 25.82
N GLN A 242 -11.04 17.96 25.12
CA GLN A 242 -12.17 17.02 25.05
C GLN A 242 -11.96 15.72 25.86
N THR A 243 -10.78 15.53 26.43
CA THR A 243 -10.40 14.39 27.30
C THR A 243 -10.39 14.78 28.78
#